data_AF-A0A017SXM9-F1
#
_entry.id   AF-A0A017SXM9-F1
#
_cell.length_a   1.000
_cell.length_b   1.000
_cell.length_c   1.000
_cell.angle_alpha   90.00
_cell.angle_beta   90.00
_cell.angle_gamma   90.00
#
_symmetry.space_group_name_H-M   'P 1'
#
loop_
_entity.id
_entity.type
_entity.pdbx_description
1 polymer ?
#
loop_
_entity_poly.entity_id
_entity_poly.type
_entity_poly.pdbx_seq_one_letter_code
_entity_poly.pdbx_strand_id
1 'polypeptide(L)'
;MQPFLKTGLGVGLLVLATAITAHVVEAPRAAPEGHGRRGLDPRASRGAGARAPGVTGQRLAGAPEQQAAASGVDGEATAAERRPAEDVDDEGDNGALRAVLEGDAWLASYWDFRNRPLMGADSRASYRALLSDPEMHEKVRRDLRDPEPTGPATQRNLQQLMEIDYLRDAIAWDDNPLREELLDLVAAMITEDNFVSGSDDDMRRTKAAVKRELYEMLVEVDAARAAAVVDDCRGTRLEGLVAFLADDAARRRRTTFDVERKPGGG
;
A
#
# COMPACT_ATOMS: atom_id res chain seq x y z
N MET A 1 30.24 33.59 -60.97
CA MET A 1 29.03 33.72 -61.81
C MET A 1 27.84 33.25 -60.98
N GLN A 2 26.96 34.16 -60.58
CA GLN A 2 25.58 33.79 -60.21
C GLN A 2 24.72 33.78 -61.49
N PRO A 3 23.62 33.01 -61.48
CA PRO A 3 22.33 33.70 -61.46
C PRO A 3 21.29 33.09 -60.51
N PHE A 4 20.23 33.87 -60.39
CA PHE A 4 19.12 33.91 -59.45
C PHE A 4 17.98 32.86 -59.64
N LEU A 5 17.18 32.76 -58.56
CA LEU A 5 15.70 32.87 -58.50
C LEU A 5 14.83 31.59 -58.28
N LYS A 6 14.32 31.50 -57.03
CA LYS A 6 12.92 31.35 -56.58
C LYS A 6 12.12 30.03 -56.76
N THR A 7 11.14 29.93 -55.83
CA THR A 7 9.94 29.06 -55.72
C THR A 7 10.17 27.65 -55.18
N GLY A 8 9.43 27.13 -54.18
CA GLY A 8 8.27 27.62 -53.42
C GLY A 8 7.64 26.50 -52.56
N LEU A 9 6.60 26.86 -51.79
CA LEU A 9 5.60 26.01 -51.09
C LEU A 9 6.13 25.01 -50.04
N GLY A 10 5.51 24.76 -48.88
CA GLY A 10 4.17 25.03 -48.38
C GLY A 10 3.87 24.03 -47.23
N VAL A 11 2.71 24.18 -46.58
CA VAL A 11 2.17 23.41 -45.43
C VAL A 11 2.70 23.92 -44.08
N GLY A 12 1.95 24.61 -43.21
CA GLY A 12 0.50 24.72 -43.06
C GLY A 12 0.00 23.74 -42.01
N LEU A 13 -0.01 24.14 -40.73
CA LEU A 13 -0.96 23.58 -39.76
C LEU A 13 -1.39 24.65 -38.76
N LEU A 14 -2.53 25.25 -39.09
CA LEU A 14 -3.48 25.85 -38.18
C LEU A 14 -4.19 24.70 -37.45
N VAL A 15 -4.53 24.84 -36.15
CA VAL A 15 -5.88 24.55 -35.58
C VAL A 15 -5.86 24.41 -34.04
N LEU A 16 -6.73 25.24 -33.43
CA LEU A 16 -7.51 25.09 -32.19
C LEU A 16 -6.83 24.90 -30.83
N ALA A 17 -7.00 25.89 -29.96
CA ALA A 17 -7.49 25.65 -28.61
C ALA A 17 -8.70 26.57 -28.37
N THR A 18 -9.89 26.00 -28.59
CA THR A 18 -11.19 26.62 -28.31
C THR A 18 -11.41 26.67 -26.80
N ALA A 19 -11.98 27.77 -26.34
CA ALA A 19 -12.43 28.01 -24.98
C ALA A 19 -13.29 26.86 -24.44
N ILE A 20 -12.94 26.35 -23.24
CA ILE A 20 -13.89 25.64 -22.40
C ILE A 20 -14.52 26.68 -21.47
N THR A 21 -15.77 26.98 -21.82
CA THR A 21 -16.71 27.82 -21.08
C THR A 21 -16.98 27.20 -19.72
N ALA A 22 -16.76 27.98 -18.66
CA ALA A 22 -17.26 27.68 -17.33
C ALA A 22 -18.79 27.58 -17.38
N HIS A 23 -19.35 26.43 -17.00
CA HIS A 23 -20.74 26.33 -16.59
C HIS A 23 -20.80 26.25 -15.08
N VAL A 24 -20.87 27.45 -14.50
CA VAL A 24 -21.52 27.69 -13.21
C VAL A 24 -22.98 27.31 -13.37
N VAL A 25 -23.39 26.23 -12.69
CA VAL A 25 -24.80 25.95 -12.43
C VAL A 25 -25.00 26.13 -10.93
N GLU A 26 -25.34 27.35 -10.54
CA GLU A 26 -26.10 27.59 -9.33
C GLU A 26 -27.55 27.16 -9.55
N ALA A 27 -28.09 26.36 -8.63
CA ALA A 27 -29.52 26.40 -8.35
C ALA A 27 -29.76 26.20 -6.84
N PRO A 28 -30.71 26.95 -6.25
CA PRO A 28 -30.88 27.09 -4.81
C PRO A 28 -31.83 26.04 -4.23
N ARG A 29 -31.68 25.70 -2.95
CA ARG A 29 -32.83 25.24 -2.15
C ARG A 29 -32.64 25.43 -0.63
N ALA A 30 -33.34 26.45 -0.17
CA ALA A 30 -34.14 26.54 1.06
C ALA A 30 -33.78 25.64 2.26
N ALA A 31 -33.43 26.32 3.35
CA ALA A 31 -33.57 25.85 4.72
C ALA A 31 -35.04 25.60 5.09
N PRO A 32 -35.27 24.75 6.10
CA PRO A 32 -36.24 25.08 7.14
C PRO A 32 -35.56 25.28 8.50
N GLU A 33 -35.95 26.37 9.14
CA GLU A 33 -35.79 26.67 10.55
C GLU A 33 -36.50 25.63 11.42
N GLY A 34 -36.03 25.45 12.67
CA GLY A 34 -36.95 25.23 13.77
C GLY A 34 -36.68 24.08 14.75
N HIS A 35 -35.96 24.45 15.82
CA HIS A 35 -36.26 24.11 17.23
C HIS A 35 -35.89 22.73 17.79
N GLY A 36 -35.11 22.75 18.87
CA GLY A 36 -35.04 21.62 19.80
C GLY A 36 -33.89 21.65 20.82
N ARG A 37 -33.94 22.57 21.78
CA ARG A 37 -33.10 22.57 23.00
C ARG A 37 -33.20 21.25 23.78
N ARG A 38 -32.05 20.75 24.27
CA ARG A 38 -31.75 20.10 25.57
C ARG A 38 -30.32 19.53 25.45
N GLY A 39 -29.28 19.97 26.16
CA GLY A 39 -29.22 20.51 27.51
C GLY A 39 -29.19 19.37 28.51
N LEU A 40 -28.02 18.74 28.73
CA LEU A 40 -27.70 17.94 29.92
C LEU A 40 -26.18 17.94 30.18
N ASP A 41 -25.84 18.66 31.24
CA ASP A 41 -24.74 18.63 32.22
C ASP A 41 -23.34 18.05 31.92
N PRO A 42 -22.28 18.79 32.33
CA PRO A 42 -20.95 18.29 32.67
C PRO A 42 -20.80 18.12 34.19
N ARG A 43 -20.44 16.92 34.68
CA ARG A 43 -19.80 16.80 36.02
C ARG A 43 -19.16 15.43 36.33
N ALA A 44 -18.08 15.54 37.12
CA ALA A 44 -17.26 14.54 37.81
C ALA A 44 -16.14 13.95 36.93
N SER A 45 -14.85 14.32 37.07
CA SER A 45 -14.04 14.77 38.21
C SER A 45 -14.03 13.80 39.40
N ARG A 46 -13.11 12.82 39.36
CA ARG A 46 -12.48 12.07 40.48
C ARG A 46 -11.56 11.02 39.84
N GLY A 47 -10.32 10.74 40.23
CA GLY A 47 -9.38 11.24 41.24
C GLY A 47 -8.02 10.61 40.87
N ALA A 48 -6.92 11.35 40.96
CA ALA A 48 -5.98 11.29 42.08
C ALA A 48 -5.58 9.86 42.49
N GLY A 49 -4.33 9.48 42.19
CA GLY A 49 -3.76 8.21 42.62
C GLY A 49 -2.29 8.02 42.25
N ALA A 50 -1.44 8.99 42.60
CA ALA A 50 0.01 8.79 42.62
C ALA A 50 0.39 7.78 43.74
N ARG A 51 1.22 6.78 43.40
CA ARG A 51 2.08 6.04 44.36
C ARG A 51 3.13 5.19 43.62
N ALA A 52 4.33 5.75 43.46
CA ALA A 52 5.58 5.06 43.81
C ALA A 52 5.85 5.34 45.32
N PRO A 53 6.78 4.71 46.07
CA PRO A 53 8.02 4.03 45.63
C PRO A 53 8.42 2.78 46.48
N GLY A 54 9.62 2.25 46.25
CA GLY A 54 10.38 1.40 47.19
C GLY A 54 10.76 0.04 46.60
N VAL A 55 11.96 -0.14 46.03
CA VAL A 55 13.25 -0.43 46.70
C VAL A 55 13.21 -1.67 47.57
N THR A 56 13.93 -2.71 47.16
CA THR A 56 14.86 -3.61 47.89
C THR A 56 15.13 -4.75 46.89
N GLY A 57 16.34 -5.04 46.41
CA GLY A 57 17.61 -5.06 47.09
C GLY A 57 18.06 -6.53 47.16
N GLN A 58 19.29 -6.77 46.72
CA GLN A 58 20.13 -7.94 47.04
C GLN A 58 19.83 -9.26 46.30
N ARG A 59 20.77 -10.16 45.98
CA ARG A 59 22.21 -10.25 45.64
C ARG A 59 22.47 -11.77 45.65
N LEU A 60 23.50 -12.22 44.93
CA LEU A 60 24.19 -13.53 45.07
C LEU A 60 23.40 -14.72 44.48
N ALA A 61 24.00 -15.75 43.93
CA ALA A 61 25.35 -16.10 43.49
C ALA A 61 25.20 -17.53 42.90
N GLY A 62 26.11 -17.95 42.03
CA GLY A 62 26.30 -19.37 41.76
C GLY A 62 26.40 -19.72 40.28
N ALA A 63 27.59 -19.52 39.71
CA ALA A 63 28.11 -20.48 38.76
C ALA A 63 28.51 -21.76 39.54
N PRO A 64 28.42 -22.93 38.91
CA PRO A 64 29.66 -23.65 38.71
C PRO A 64 29.84 -24.21 37.29
N GLU A 65 31.12 -24.43 37.01
CA GLU A 65 31.74 -25.03 35.85
C GLU A 65 31.36 -26.48 35.56
N GLN A 66 31.50 -26.81 34.26
CA GLN A 66 32.08 -28.02 33.68
C GLN A 66 31.54 -29.41 34.06
N GLN A 67 31.03 -30.10 33.03
CA GLN A 67 31.49 -31.46 32.77
C GLN A 67 31.50 -31.77 31.27
N ALA A 68 32.71 -31.96 30.75
CA ALA A 68 32.98 -32.65 29.51
C ALA A 68 32.94 -34.16 29.75
N ALA A 69 32.34 -34.92 28.83
CA ALA A 69 32.67 -36.32 28.64
C ALA A 69 32.44 -36.70 27.17
N ALA A 70 33.55 -37.08 26.54
CA ALA A 70 33.63 -37.60 25.20
C ALA A 70 32.97 -38.97 25.06
N SER A 71 32.51 -39.28 23.86
CA SER A 71 32.56 -40.64 23.32
C SER A 71 32.64 -40.53 21.80
N GLY A 72 33.85 -40.70 21.28
CA GLY A 72 34.05 -41.03 19.89
C GLY A 72 33.63 -42.48 19.66
N VAL A 73 32.91 -42.70 18.57
CA VAL A 73 32.84 -44.00 17.91
C VAL A 73 33.02 -43.71 16.43
N ASP A 74 34.16 -44.18 15.93
CA ASP A 74 34.50 -44.26 14.53
C ASP A 74 33.45 -45.11 13.79
N GLY A 75 32.84 -44.53 12.77
CA GLY A 75 31.79 -45.14 11.98
C GLY A 75 31.81 -44.60 10.56
N GLU A 76 32.71 -45.19 9.77
CA GLU A 76 32.54 -45.51 8.36
C GLU A 76 31.99 -44.41 7.42
N ALA A 77 32.93 -43.80 6.70
CA ALA A 77 32.68 -42.93 5.57
C ALA A 77 31.91 -43.66 4.45
N THR A 78 30.58 -43.54 4.45
CA THR A 78 29.81 -43.68 3.22
C THR A 78 29.86 -42.35 2.49
N ALA A 79 30.38 -42.37 1.27
CA ALA A 79 30.35 -41.28 0.31
C ALA A 79 28.90 -40.88 0.01
N ALA A 80 28.33 -40.05 0.89
CA ALA A 80 27.16 -39.26 0.56
C ALA A 80 27.64 -38.17 -0.38
N GLU A 81 27.11 -38.17 -1.61
CA GLU A 81 27.21 -37.07 -2.55
C GLU A 81 27.03 -35.76 -1.79
N ARG A 82 28.14 -35.02 -1.64
CA ARG A 82 28.05 -33.58 -1.51
C ARG A 82 27.37 -33.12 -2.79
N ARG A 83 26.05 -32.94 -2.72
CA ARG A 83 25.35 -32.06 -3.65
C ARG A 83 26.19 -30.77 -3.66
N PRO A 84 26.57 -30.25 -4.84
CA PRO A 84 27.12 -28.91 -4.89
C PRO A 84 26.15 -28.03 -4.11
N ALA A 85 26.68 -27.17 -3.25
CA ALA A 85 25.90 -26.05 -2.78
C ALA A 85 25.39 -25.39 -4.08
N GLU A 86 24.09 -25.55 -4.35
CA GLU A 86 23.44 -24.66 -5.29
C GLU A 86 23.69 -23.29 -4.67
N ASP A 87 24.57 -22.52 -5.32
CA ASP A 87 24.66 -21.10 -5.12
C ASP A 87 23.21 -20.63 -5.26
N VAL A 88 22.58 -20.35 -4.12
CA VAL A 88 21.28 -19.72 -4.09
C VAL A 88 21.55 -18.36 -4.70
N ASP A 89 21.15 -18.19 -5.96
CA ASP A 89 21.20 -16.92 -6.67
C ASP A 89 20.34 -15.91 -5.88
N ASP A 90 20.94 -15.29 -4.87
CA ASP A 90 20.42 -14.16 -4.07
C ASP A 90 20.22 -12.90 -4.96
N GLU A 91 20.47 -13.03 -6.27
CA GLU A 91 20.32 -12.05 -7.32
C GLU A 91 18.87 -11.91 -7.80
N GLY A 92 17.98 -12.86 -7.52
CA GLY A 92 16.60 -12.82 -8.01
C GLY A 92 15.79 -11.64 -7.47
N ASP A 93 15.67 -11.54 -6.14
CA ASP A 93 14.85 -10.52 -5.48
C ASP A 93 15.56 -9.17 -5.41
N ASN A 94 16.87 -9.18 -5.13
CA ASN A 94 17.67 -7.96 -5.10
C ASN A 94 17.83 -7.34 -6.50
N GLY A 95 17.92 -8.17 -7.56
CA GLY A 95 17.95 -7.70 -8.94
C GLY A 95 16.63 -7.10 -9.38
N ALA A 96 15.51 -7.73 -9.04
CA ALA A 96 14.18 -7.18 -9.31
C ALA A 96 13.95 -5.84 -8.61
N LEU A 97 14.30 -5.73 -7.32
CA LEU A 97 14.21 -4.46 -6.58
C LEU A 97 15.04 -3.38 -7.25
N ARG A 98 16.31 -3.67 -7.54
CA ARG A 98 17.20 -2.73 -8.23
C ARG A 98 16.61 -2.26 -9.56
N ALA A 99 16.06 -3.16 -10.36
CA ALA A 99 15.45 -2.82 -11.65
C ALA A 99 14.22 -1.90 -11.49
N VAL A 100 13.38 -2.11 -10.46
CA VAL A 100 12.27 -1.19 -10.15
C VAL A 100 12.80 0.19 -9.78
N LEU A 101 13.75 0.28 -8.85
CA LEU A 101 14.25 1.56 -8.34
C LEU A 101 15.04 2.34 -9.41
N GLU A 102 15.76 1.65 -10.30
CA GLU A 102 16.46 2.30 -11.43
C GLU A 102 15.48 2.76 -12.52
N GLY A 103 14.35 2.07 -12.69
CA GLY A 103 13.32 2.41 -13.67
C GLY A 103 12.34 3.49 -13.22
N ASP A 104 12.18 3.70 -11.92
CA ASP A 104 11.19 4.62 -11.34
C ASP A 104 11.80 5.49 -10.23
N ALA A 105 12.12 6.74 -10.60
CA ALA A 105 12.72 7.71 -9.68
C ALA A 105 11.80 8.08 -8.50
N TRP A 106 10.49 8.01 -8.67
CA TRP A 106 9.54 8.32 -7.60
C TRP A 106 9.50 7.19 -6.59
N LEU A 107 9.39 5.94 -7.05
CA LEU A 107 9.44 4.78 -6.17
C LEU A 107 10.81 4.65 -5.50
N ALA A 108 11.91 5.02 -6.17
CA ALA A 108 13.23 5.11 -5.57
C ALA A 108 13.27 6.12 -4.41
N SER A 109 12.73 7.33 -4.63
CA SER A 109 12.68 8.37 -3.60
C SER A 109 11.80 7.94 -2.42
N TYR A 110 10.64 7.36 -2.71
CA TYR A 110 9.74 6.80 -1.70
C TYR A 110 10.43 5.70 -0.87
N TRP A 111 11.10 4.75 -1.54
CA TRP A 111 11.79 3.65 -0.91
C TRP A 111 12.94 4.10 -0.01
N ASP A 112 13.73 5.09 -0.46
CA ASP A 112 14.79 5.70 0.34
C ASP A 112 14.24 6.33 1.62
N PHE A 113 13.11 7.06 1.53
CA PHE A 113 12.45 7.57 2.73
C PHE A 113 11.95 6.44 3.62
N ARG A 114 11.09 5.53 3.11
CA ARG A 114 10.46 4.46 3.89
C ARG A 114 11.47 3.63 4.71
N ASN A 115 12.65 3.37 4.14
CA ASN A 115 13.67 2.53 4.78
C ASN A 115 14.69 3.30 5.63
N ARG A 116 14.57 4.63 5.74
CA ARG A 116 15.50 5.45 6.53
C ARG A 116 15.11 5.45 8.01
N PRO A 117 15.95 4.90 8.91
CA PRO A 117 15.69 4.99 10.34
C PRO A 117 15.86 6.44 10.81
N LEU A 118 14.93 6.90 11.67
CA LEU A 118 14.97 8.19 12.36
C LEU A 118 15.20 9.41 11.44
N MET A 119 14.19 9.77 10.67
CA MET A 119 14.23 10.98 9.84
C MET A 119 14.29 12.27 10.68
N GLY A 120 15.15 13.19 10.26
CA GLY A 120 15.13 14.60 10.70
C GLY A 120 13.87 15.34 10.23
N ALA A 121 13.64 16.55 10.76
CA ALA A 121 12.44 17.33 10.45
C ALA A 121 12.29 17.63 8.95
N ASP A 122 13.37 18.04 8.29
CA ASP A 122 13.36 18.36 6.85
C ASP A 122 13.06 17.12 6.01
N SER A 123 13.68 15.97 6.33
CA SER A 123 13.40 14.71 5.63
C SER A 123 11.95 14.25 5.81
N ARG A 124 11.36 14.42 7.01
CA ARG A 124 9.94 14.14 7.22
C ARG A 124 9.04 15.06 6.41
N ALA A 125 9.40 16.33 6.28
CA ALA A 125 8.66 17.27 5.45
C ALA A 125 8.72 16.87 3.97
N SER A 126 9.89 16.48 3.46
CA SER A 126 10.03 15.97 2.09
C SER A 126 9.25 14.66 1.85
N TYR A 127 9.30 13.72 2.79
CA TYR A 127 8.53 12.49 2.70
C TYR A 127 7.02 12.75 2.71
N ARG A 128 6.54 13.65 3.58
CA ARG A 128 5.13 14.07 3.59
C ARG A 128 4.72 14.76 2.29
N ALA A 129 5.57 15.62 1.74
CA ALA A 129 5.31 16.24 0.44
C ALA A 129 5.13 15.19 -0.65
N LEU A 130 5.94 14.13 -0.65
CA LEU A 130 5.81 12.99 -1.56
C LEU A 130 4.51 12.21 -1.35
N LEU A 131 4.10 11.96 -0.10
CA LEU A 131 2.85 11.25 0.22
C LEU A 131 1.58 12.05 -0.11
N SER A 132 1.67 13.37 -0.16
CA SER A 132 0.57 14.26 -0.54
C SER A 132 0.71 14.80 -1.97
N ASP A 133 1.50 14.14 -2.83
CA ASP A 133 1.71 14.60 -4.20
C ASP A 133 0.62 14.05 -5.15
N PRO A 134 -0.26 14.89 -5.72
CA PRO A 134 -1.32 14.44 -6.62
C PRO A 134 -0.79 13.77 -7.90
N GLU A 135 0.38 14.17 -8.39
CA GLU A 135 0.96 13.56 -9.59
C GLU A 135 1.38 12.12 -9.31
N MET A 136 1.90 11.86 -8.11
CA MET A 136 2.24 10.51 -7.66
C MET A 136 0.98 9.65 -7.47
N HIS A 137 -0.10 10.22 -6.92
CA HIS A 137 -1.37 9.51 -6.76
C HIS A 137 -1.93 9.06 -8.10
N GLU A 138 -1.92 9.95 -9.09
CA GLU A 138 -2.40 9.65 -10.44
C GLU A 138 -1.49 8.63 -11.17
N LYS A 139 -0.17 8.74 -10.99
CA LYS A 139 0.78 7.76 -11.50
C LYS A 139 0.47 6.36 -10.94
N VAL A 140 0.39 6.24 -9.61
CA VAL A 140 0.11 4.98 -8.92
C VAL A 140 -1.23 4.41 -9.36
N ARG A 141 -2.28 5.24 -9.46
CA ARG A 141 -3.59 4.83 -9.98
C ARG A 141 -3.48 4.19 -11.36
N ARG A 142 -2.78 4.85 -12.28
CA ARG A 142 -2.60 4.37 -13.66
C ARG A 142 -1.84 3.03 -13.68
N ASP A 143 -0.73 2.96 -12.95
CA ASP A 143 0.19 1.83 -13.01
C ASP A 143 -0.44 0.57 -12.35
N LEU A 144 -1.21 0.74 -11.27
CA LEU A 144 -1.99 -0.33 -10.66
C LEU A 144 -3.20 -0.76 -11.50
N ARG A 145 -3.82 0.18 -12.23
CA ARG A 145 -4.99 -0.10 -13.08
C ARG A 145 -4.60 -0.93 -14.31
N ASP A 146 -3.54 -0.54 -15.01
CA ASP A 146 -3.10 -1.15 -16.24
C ASP A 146 -1.58 -1.40 -16.18
N PRO A 147 -1.17 -2.46 -15.47
CA PRO A 147 0.24 -2.78 -15.27
C PRO A 147 0.91 -3.02 -16.62
N GLU A 148 2.04 -2.35 -16.86
CA GLU A 148 2.75 -2.54 -18.13
C GLU A 148 3.16 -4.02 -18.30
N PRO A 149 3.00 -4.60 -19.51
CA PRO A 149 3.43 -5.96 -19.77
C PRO A 149 4.95 -6.09 -19.92
N THR A 150 5.69 -5.00 -19.76
CA THR A 150 7.14 -4.91 -19.95
C THR A 150 7.88 -5.42 -18.71
N GLY A 151 8.93 -6.21 -18.96
CA GLY A 151 9.81 -6.73 -17.90
C GLY A 151 9.37 -8.07 -17.27
N PRO A 152 10.22 -8.66 -16.40
CA PRO A 152 9.91 -9.89 -15.69
C PRO A 152 8.72 -9.73 -14.73
N ALA A 153 7.92 -10.79 -14.57
CA ALA A 153 6.76 -10.79 -13.67
C ALA A 153 7.12 -10.41 -12.22
N THR A 154 8.28 -10.85 -11.72
CA THR A 154 8.77 -10.51 -10.37
C THR A 154 8.98 -9.01 -10.19
N GLN A 155 9.61 -8.34 -11.17
CA GLN A 155 9.85 -6.90 -11.13
C GLN A 155 8.52 -6.13 -11.08
N ARG A 156 7.57 -6.50 -11.94
CA ARG A 156 6.24 -5.87 -11.98
C ARG A 156 5.47 -6.08 -10.68
N ASN A 157 5.45 -7.30 -10.16
CA ASN A 157 4.76 -7.59 -8.90
C ASN A 157 5.37 -6.79 -7.74
N LEU A 158 6.69 -6.65 -7.71
CA LEU A 158 7.38 -5.84 -6.71
C LEU A 158 7.05 -4.35 -6.83
N GLN A 159 7.02 -3.81 -8.05
CA GLN A 159 6.59 -2.44 -8.30
C GLN A 159 5.18 -2.18 -7.75
N GLN A 160 4.24 -3.07 -8.07
CA GLN A 160 2.85 -2.94 -7.59
C GLN A 160 2.74 -2.99 -6.08
N LEU A 161 3.49 -3.88 -5.41
CA LEU A 161 3.54 -3.94 -3.96
C LEU A 161 4.07 -2.64 -3.36
N MET A 162 5.11 -2.04 -3.96
CA MET A 162 5.65 -0.76 -3.52
C MET A 162 4.65 0.40 -3.72
N GLU A 163 3.90 0.40 -4.82
CA GLU A 163 2.85 1.38 -5.11
C GLU A 163 1.67 1.27 -4.13
N ILE A 164 1.27 0.04 -3.78
CA ILE A 164 0.26 -0.20 -2.74
C ILE A 164 0.77 0.25 -1.38
N ASP A 165 2.02 -0.06 -1.05
CA ASP A 165 2.65 0.40 0.20
C ASP A 165 2.70 1.93 0.27
N TYR A 166 2.97 2.61 -0.84
CA TYR A 166 2.93 4.06 -0.91
C TYR A 166 1.55 4.62 -0.56
N LEU A 167 0.47 4.05 -1.13
CA LEU A 167 -0.90 4.45 -0.79
C LEU A 167 -1.22 4.17 0.68
N ARG A 168 -0.77 3.03 1.21
CA ARG A 168 -0.94 2.65 2.61
C ARG A 168 -0.31 3.69 3.53
N ASP A 169 0.92 4.12 3.26
CA ASP A 169 1.60 5.15 4.05
C ASP A 169 0.92 6.52 3.93
N ALA A 170 0.49 6.88 2.71
CA ALA A 170 -0.19 8.14 2.46
C ALA A 170 -1.52 8.25 3.22
N ILE A 171 -2.27 7.13 3.31
CA ILE A 171 -3.54 7.05 4.04
C ILE A 171 -3.33 6.94 5.56
N ALA A 172 -2.28 6.23 6.00
CA ALA A 172 -1.95 6.07 7.41
C ALA A 172 -1.43 7.36 8.06
N TRP A 173 -1.00 8.34 7.26
CA TRP A 173 -0.70 9.67 7.75
C TRP A 173 -2.00 10.46 8.00
N ASP A 174 -2.45 10.50 9.26
CA ASP A 174 -3.71 11.14 9.67
C ASP A 174 -3.86 12.61 9.26
N ASP A 175 -2.76 13.38 9.23
CA ASP A 175 -2.78 14.80 8.82
C ASP A 175 -2.57 15.01 7.31
N ASN A 176 -2.59 13.94 6.49
CA ASN A 176 -2.48 14.08 5.04
C ASN A 176 -3.70 14.88 4.52
N PRO A 177 -3.50 16.06 3.90
CA PRO A 177 -4.62 16.88 3.43
C PRO A 177 -5.48 16.17 2.37
N LEU A 178 -4.92 15.18 1.68
CA LEU A 178 -5.58 14.42 0.62
C LEU A 178 -6.10 13.06 1.09
N ARG A 179 -6.11 12.78 2.40
CA ARG A 179 -6.46 11.46 2.95
C ARG A 179 -7.83 10.96 2.51
N GLU A 180 -8.85 11.81 2.56
CA GLU A 180 -10.21 11.43 2.14
C GLU A 180 -10.30 11.18 0.63
N GLU A 181 -9.63 12.01 -0.16
CA GLU A 181 -9.53 11.83 -1.62
C GLU A 181 -8.80 10.53 -1.98
N LEU A 182 -7.77 10.16 -1.22
CA LEU A 182 -7.05 8.89 -1.36
C LEU A 182 -7.93 7.69 -1.01
N LEU A 183 -8.77 7.78 0.01
CA LEU A 183 -9.73 6.72 0.35
C LEU A 183 -10.78 6.54 -0.75
N ASP A 184 -11.27 7.64 -1.32
CA ASP A 184 -12.19 7.60 -2.47
C ASP A 184 -11.50 7.04 -3.73
N LEU A 185 -10.25 7.43 -3.96
CA LEU A 185 -9.42 6.90 -5.03
C LEU A 185 -9.25 5.37 -4.91
N VAL A 186 -8.96 4.86 -3.72
CA VAL A 186 -8.84 3.42 -3.47
C VAL A 186 -10.17 2.70 -3.71
N ALA A 187 -11.29 3.25 -3.22
CA ALA A 187 -12.61 2.71 -3.47
C ALA A 187 -12.94 2.67 -4.98
N ALA A 188 -12.61 3.74 -5.72
CA ALA A 188 -12.77 3.82 -7.17
C ALA A 188 -11.93 2.76 -7.89
N MET A 189 -10.67 2.56 -7.51
CA MET A 189 -9.81 1.53 -8.11
C MET A 189 -10.32 0.11 -7.87
N ILE A 190 -10.97 -0.16 -6.73
CA ILE A 190 -11.58 -1.48 -6.45
C ILE A 190 -12.81 -1.68 -7.35
N THR A 191 -13.66 -0.67 -7.47
CA THR A 191 -14.93 -0.73 -8.23
C THR A 191 -14.77 -0.57 -9.75
N GLU A 192 -13.60 -0.15 -10.23
CA GLU A 192 -13.34 0.02 -11.66
C GLU A 192 -13.26 -1.32 -12.41
N ASP A 193 -14.08 -1.52 -13.45
CA ASP A 193 -14.01 -2.70 -14.32
C ASP A 193 -12.88 -2.54 -15.36
N ASN A 194 -11.66 -2.91 -14.96
CA ASN A 194 -10.46 -2.91 -15.80
C ASN A 194 -10.12 -4.30 -16.36
N PHE A 195 -11.07 -5.25 -16.35
CA PHE A 195 -10.87 -6.59 -16.93
C PHE A 195 -11.22 -6.59 -18.44
N VAL A 196 -10.21 -6.34 -19.27
CA VAL A 196 -10.35 -6.29 -20.72
C VAL A 196 -10.54 -7.69 -21.31
N SER A 197 -11.49 -7.82 -22.23
CA SER A 197 -11.70 -9.05 -23.00
C SER A 197 -10.44 -9.42 -23.78
N GLY A 198 -9.92 -10.62 -23.56
CA GLY A 198 -8.68 -11.10 -24.21
C GLY A 198 -7.40 -10.88 -23.41
N SER A 199 -7.46 -10.26 -22.22
CA SER A 199 -6.33 -10.32 -21.28
C SER A 199 -6.01 -11.77 -20.91
N ASP A 200 -4.73 -12.12 -20.86
CA ASP A 200 -4.29 -13.43 -20.39
C ASP A 200 -4.64 -13.67 -18.90
N ASP A 201 -4.57 -14.93 -18.51
CA ASP A 201 -4.95 -15.37 -17.15
C ASP A 201 -4.06 -14.72 -16.08
N ASP A 202 -2.80 -14.45 -16.38
CA ASP A 202 -1.83 -13.89 -15.44
C ASP A 202 -2.16 -12.43 -15.16
N MET A 203 -2.45 -11.63 -16.19
CA MET A 203 -2.89 -10.24 -16.06
C MET A 203 -4.20 -10.15 -15.28
N ARG A 204 -5.16 -11.06 -15.53
CA ARG A 204 -6.42 -11.08 -14.74
C ARG A 204 -6.15 -11.42 -13.27
N ARG A 205 -5.23 -12.35 -12.98
CA ARG A 205 -4.81 -12.66 -11.61
C ARG A 205 -4.12 -11.48 -10.95
N THR A 206 -3.22 -10.80 -11.65
CA THR A 206 -2.55 -9.59 -11.16
C THR A 206 -3.56 -8.50 -10.81
N LYS A 207 -4.52 -8.19 -11.69
CA LYS A 207 -5.56 -7.19 -11.39
C LYS A 207 -6.43 -7.58 -10.21
N ALA A 208 -6.78 -8.87 -10.08
CA ALA A 208 -7.51 -9.37 -8.92
C ALA A 208 -6.70 -9.27 -7.62
N ALA A 209 -5.39 -9.55 -7.66
CA ALA A 209 -4.49 -9.41 -6.53
C ALA A 209 -4.38 -7.95 -6.07
N VAL A 210 -4.20 -7.00 -7.01
CA VAL A 210 -4.21 -5.56 -6.69
C VAL A 210 -5.51 -5.15 -6.01
N LYS A 211 -6.67 -5.52 -6.58
CA LYS A 211 -7.98 -5.21 -5.98
C LYS A 211 -8.13 -5.81 -4.58
N ARG A 212 -7.57 -7.00 -4.32
CA ARG A 212 -7.56 -7.61 -3.00
C ARG A 212 -6.77 -6.77 -2.01
N GLU A 213 -5.52 -6.45 -2.32
CA GLU A 213 -4.65 -5.67 -1.42
C GLU A 213 -5.25 -4.29 -1.11
N LEU A 214 -5.83 -3.64 -2.13
CA LEU A 214 -6.56 -2.37 -1.96
C LEU A 214 -7.79 -2.53 -1.06
N TYR A 215 -8.57 -3.61 -1.24
CA TYR A 215 -9.73 -3.89 -0.41
C TYR A 215 -9.31 -4.16 1.04
N GLU A 216 -8.28 -4.97 1.27
CA GLU A 216 -7.76 -5.26 2.63
C GLU A 216 -7.30 -3.99 3.33
N MET A 217 -6.53 -3.14 2.64
CA MET A 217 -6.14 -1.82 3.13
C MET A 217 -7.36 -0.95 3.48
N LEU A 218 -8.36 -0.89 2.60
CA LEU A 218 -9.57 -0.10 2.84
C LEU A 218 -10.35 -0.62 4.06
N VAL A 219 -10.46 -1.93 4.24
CA VAL A 219 -11.16 -2.55 5.38
C VAL A 219 -10.43 -2.24 6.69
N GLU A 220 -9.10 -2.13 6.70
CA GLU A 220 -8.29 -1.77 7.88
C GLU A 220 -8.51 -0.32 8.30
N VAL A 221 -8.62 0.60 7.35
CA VAL A 221 -8.71 2.03 7.63
C VAL A 221 -10.14 2.53 7.75
N ASP A 222 -11.04 2.07 6.88
CA ASP A 222 -12.44 2.51 6.78
C ASP A 222 -13.35 1.32 6.38
N ALA A 223 -13.68 0.49 7.37
CA ALA A 223 -14.53 -0.68 7.16
C ALA A 223 -15.93 -0.33 6.63
N ALA A 224 -16.45 0.87 6.91
CA ALA A 224 -17.75 1.31 6.41
C ALA A 224 -17.67 1.58 4.91
N ARG A 225 -16.62 2.28 4.45
CA ARG A 225 -16.38 2.50 3.01
C ARG A 225 -16.10 1.21 2.27
N ALA A 226 -15.37 0.27 2.86
CA ALA A 226 -15.18 -1.06 2.27
C ALA A 226 -16.49 -1.84 2.11
N ALA A 227 -17.44 -1.69 3.05
CA ALA A 227 -18.77 -2.30 2.91
C ALA A 227 -19.58 -1.62 1.79
N ALA A 228 -19.51 -0.29 1.67
CA ALA A 228 -20.15 0.45 0.59
C ALA A 228 -19.65 -0.01 -0.79
N VAL A 229 -18.35 -0.26 -0.95
CA VAL A 229 -17.76 -0.82 -2.18
C VAL A 229 -18.40 -2.16 -2.59
N VAL A 230 -18.75 -3.02 -1.61
CA VAL A 230 -19.45 -4.29 -1.89
C VAL A 230 -20.87 -4.02 -2.40
N ASP A 231 -21.58 -3.08 -1.78
CA ASP A 231 -22.92 -2.70 -2.18
C ASP A 231 -22.94 -2.06 -3.58
N ASP A 232 -21.97 -1.20 -3.89
CA ASP A 232 -21.82 -0.53 -5.19
C ASP A 232 -21.52 -1.50 -6.34
N CYS A 233 -20.87 -2.63 -6.04
CA CYS A 233 -20.56 -3.65 -7.04
C CYS A 233 -21.74 -4.58 -7.36
N ARG A 234 -22.88 -4.50 -6.66
CA ARG A 234 -24.04 -5.36 -6.90
C ARG A 234 -24.59 -5.19 -8.32
N GLY A 235 -24.84 -6.29 -9.00
CA GLY A 235 -25.30 -6.31 -10.39
C GLY A 235 -24.23 -5.98 -11.43
N THR A 236 -22.99 -5.72 -11.02
CA THR A 236 -21.86 -5.49 -11.93
C THR A 236 -21.10 -6.79 -12.22
N ARG A 237 -20.20 -6.75 -13.21
CA ARG A 237 -19.27 -7.87 -13.49
C ARG A 237 -18.32 -8.16 -12.31
N LEU A 238 -18.13 -7.21 -11.40
CA LEU A 238 -17.23 -7.33 -10.26
C LEU A 238 -17.90 -7.89 -9.01
N GLU A 239 -19.23 -8.04 -8.99
CA GLU A 239 -19.99 -8.48 -7.80
C GLU A 239 -19.37 -9.73 -7.16
N GLY A 240 -19.15 -10.78 -7.96
CA GLY A 240 -18.60 -12.04 -7.46
C GLY A 240 -17.16 -11.91 -6.92
N LEU A 241 -16.33 -11.08 -7.56
CA LEU A 241 -14.96 -10.84 -7.11
C LEU A 241 -14.97 -10.09 -5.79
N VAL A 242 -15.65 -8.94 -5.73
CA VAL A 242 -15.65 -8.07 -4.55
C VAL A 242 -16.33 -8.75 -3.35
N ALA A 243 -17.39 -9.52 -3.57
CA ALA A 243 -17.98 -10.36 -2.52
C ALA A 243 -17.00 -11.42 -1.98
N PHE A 244 -16.20 -12.04 -2.87
CA PHE A 244 -15.15 -12.96 -2.45
C PHE A 244 -14.05 -12.26 -1.63
N LEU A 245 -13.61 -11.07 -2.04
CA LEU A 245 -12.62 -10.27 -1.31
C LEU A 245 -13.12 -9.90 0.09
N ALA A 246 -14.39 -9.51 0.20
CA ALA A 246 -15.04 -9.22 1.48
C ALA A 246 -15.03 -10.41 2.43
N ASP A 247 -15.40 -11.60 1.95
CA ASP A 247 -15.37 -12.81 2.77
C ASP A 247 -13.93 -13.24 3.12
N ASP A 248 -12.96 -13.10 2.20
CA ASP A 248 -11.56 -13.40 2.47
C ASP A 248 -10.97 -12.51 3.57
N ALA A 249 -11.19 -11.19 3.49
CA ALA A 249 -10.78 -10.25 4.53
C ALA A 249 -11.42 -10.57 5.89
N ALA A 250 -12.72 -10.93 5.91
CA ALA A 250 -13.41 -11.33 7.12
C ALA A 250 -12.85 -12.64 7.72
N ARG A 251 -12.51 -13.63 6.89
CA ARG A 251 -11.87 -14.89 7.34
C ARG A 251 -10.51 -14.64 7.97
N ARG A 252 -9.66 -13.84 7.31
CA ARG A 252 -8.30 -13.50 7.79
C ARG A 252 -8.35 -12.83 9.17
N ARG A 253 -9.27 -11.89 9.37
CA ARG A 253 -9.47 -11.25 10.68
C ARG A 253 -9.84 -12.23 11.77
N ARG A 254 -10.78 -13.16 11.49
CA ARG A 254 -11.16 -14.20 12.46
C ARG A 254 -9.97 -15.06 12.87
N THR A 255 -9.15 -15.50 11.91
CA THR A 255 -7.97 -16.33 12.21
C THR A 255 -6.92 -15.62 13.05
N THR A 256 -6.69 -14.32 12.83
CA THR A 256 -5.74 -13.54 13.65
C THR A 256 -6.19 -13.46 15.12
N PHE A 257 -7.48 -13.21 15.36
CA PHE A 257 -8.03 -13.16 16.73
C PHE A 257 -8.03 -14.52 17.45
N ASP A 258 -8.20 -15.62 16.72
CA ASP A 258 -8.19 -16.97 17.30
C ASP A 258 -6.77 -17.42 17.69
N VAL A 259 -5.74 -16.96 16.96
CA VAL A 259 -4.33 -17.20 17.31
C VAL A 259 -3.93 -16.42 18.57
N GLU A 260 -4.35 -15.16 18.69
CA GLU A 260 -4.05 -14.32 19.87
C GLU A 260 -4.79 -14.79 21.14
N ARG A 261 -5.96 -15.41 20.99
CA ARG A 261 -6.75 -15.95 22.12
C ARG A 261 -6.30 -17.31 22.63
N LYS A 262 -5.27 -17.91 22.05
CA LYS A 262 -4.68 -19.16 22.55
C LYS A 262 -3.34 -18.87 23.25
N PRO A 263 -3.33 -18.24 24.46
CA PRO A 263 -2.13 -18.21 25.26
C PRO A 263 -1.87 -19.65 25.74
N GLY A 264 -0.65 -20.14 25.48
CA GLY A 264 -0.06 -21.38 26.02
C GLY A 264 -1.01 -22.32 26.75
N GLY A 265 -1.71 -23.17 26.01
CA GLY A 265 -2.44 -24.29 26.58
C GLY A 265 -1.53 -25.51 26.67
N GLY A 266 -0.90 -25.72 27.83
CA GLY A 266 -0.22 -26.96 28.22
C GLY A 266 1.26 -26.81 28.50
#